data_AF-A0A7Y3C9F3-F1
#
_entry.id   AF-A0A7Y3C9F3-F1
#
_cell.length_a   1.000
_cell.length_b   1.000
_cell.length_c   1.000
_cell.angle_alpha   90.00
_cell.angle_beta   90.00
_cell.angle_gamma   90.00
#
_symmetry.space_group_name_H-M   'P 1'
#
loop_
_entity.id
_entity.type
_entity.pdbx_description
1 polymer ?
#
loop_
_entity_poly.entity_id
_entity_poly.type
_entity_poly.pdbx_seq_one_letter_code
_entity_poly.pdbx_strand_id
1 'polypeptide(L)'
;GANEPTRFETKTDIMVKGKPLPAGSYSLWTIPGKDKWQIIFNSEIPDWGATLSSMGQEATRNPETDVLQVEASVIDMSASQESFTITFDDSYGLFLSLAWDKTKVQLPIFRKT
;
A
#
# COMPACT_ATOMS: atom_id res chain seq x y z
N GLY A 1 -4.77 -6.81 8.50
CA GLY A 1 -5.51 -7.14 7.26
C GLY A 1 -6.82 -7.85 7.61
N ALA A 2 -7.78 -7.86 6.67
CA ALA A 2 -9.19 -8.26 6.83
C ALA A 2 -10.03 -7.37 7.77
N ASN A 3 -9.51 -7.06 8.96
CA ASN A 3 -10.14 -6.15 9.92
C ASN A 3 -9.22 -4.96 10.24
N GLU A 4 -8.00 -5.24 10.67
CA GLU A 4 -6.94 -4.25 10.93
C GLU A 4 -6.31 -3.78 9.61
N PRO A 5 -5.74 -2.57 9.53
CA PRO A 5 -4.95 -2.18 8.36
C PRO A 5 -3.73 -3.10 8.18
N THR A 6 -3.24 -3.22 6.95
CA THR A 6 -1.97 -3.90 6.69
C THR A 6 -0.83 -3.06 7.27
N ARG A 7 0.07 -3.67 8.04
CA ARG A 7 1.27 -3.01 8.57
C ARG A 7 2.43 -3.20 7.59
N PHE A 8 3.09 -2.10 7.25
CA PHE A 8 4.35 -2.06 6.50
C PHE A 8 5.47 -1.57 7.41
N GLU A 9 6.60 -2.26 7.46
CA GLU A 9 7.73 -1.88 8.30
C GLU A 9 9.03 -1.88 7.51
N THR A 10 9.86 -0.86 7.73
CA THR A 10 11.21 -0.78 7.18
C THR A 10 12.20 -0.35 8.26
N LYS A 11 13.33 -1.05 8.35
CA LYS A 11 14.39 -0.79 9.37
C LYS A 11 15.36 0.31 8.98
N THR A 12 15.33 0.73 7.72
CA THR A 12 16.18 1.79 7.18
C THR A 12 15.33 2.73 6.34
N ASP A 13 15.83 3.95 6.11
CA ASP A 13 15.25 4.82 5.10
C ASP A 13 15.26 4.14 3.73
N ILE A 14 14.13 4.21 3.04
CA ILE A 14 13.95 3.70 1.69
C ILE A 14 13.42 4.79 0.77
N MET A 15 13.45 4.50 -0.53
CA MET A 15 12.80 5.29 -1.56
C MET A 15 11.67 4.45 -2.14
N VAL A 16 10.44 4.93 -2.10
CA VAL A 16 9.28 4.30 -2.74
C VAL A 16 8.88 5.14 -3.93
N LYS A 17 8.95 4.57 -5.14
CA LYS A 17 8.74 5.32 -6.40
C LYS A 17 9.56 6.63 -6.46
N GLY A 18 10.82 6.56 -6.02
CA GLY A 18 11.74 7.70 -6.03
C GLY A 18 11.43 8.79 -4.98
N LYS A 19 10.46 8.59 -4.08
CA LYS A 19 10.19 9.48 -2.94
C LYS A 19 10.71 8.86 -1.63
N PRO A 20 11.29 9.65 -0.72
CA PRO A 20 11.82 9.12 0.53
C PRO A 20 10.70 8.66 1.47
N LEU A 21 10.92 7.52 2.13
CA LEU A 21 10.17 7.04 3.29
C LEU A 21 11.18 6.70 4.40
N PRO A 22 11.15 7.39 5.54
CA PRO A 22 12.05 7.09 6.66
C PRO A 22 11.91 5.66 7.19
N ALA A 23 12.90 5.21 7.96
CA ALA A 23 12.75 4.00 8.77
C ALA A 23 11.53 4.13 9.72
N GLY A 24 10.72 3.07 9.84
CA GLY A 24 9.54 3.07 10.70
C GLY A 24 8.51 2.00 10.36
N SER A 25 7.40 2.02 11.10
CA SER A 25 6.22 1.20 10.87
C SER A 25 5.06 2.09 10.44
N TYR A 26 4.27 1.61 9.47
CA TYR A 26 3.21 2.37 8.83
C TYR A 26 1.97 1.50 8.65
N SER A 27 0.80 2.10 8.67
CA SER A 27 -0.40 1.49 8.09
C SER A 27 -0.44 1.77 6.59
N LEU A 28 -0.79 0.75 5.81
CA LEU A 28 -0.86 0.82 4.35
C LEU A 28 -2.32 0.98 3.91
N TRP A 29 -2.59 2.02 3.13
CA TRP A 29 -3.91 2.33 2.60
C TRP A 29 -3.88 2.50 1.09
N THR A 30 -5.00 2.24 0.44
CA THR A 30 -5.14 2.41 -1.00
C THR A 30 -6.43 3.15 -1.34
N ILE A 31 -6.37 3.99 -2.37
CA ILE A 31 -7.54 4.52 -3.07
C ILE A 31 -7.46 3.94 -4.49
N PRO A 32 -8.18 2.85 -4.78
CA PRO A 32 -8.14 2.21 -6.08
C PRO A 32 -8.84 3.08 -7.13
N GLY A 33 -8.26 3.14 -8.32
CA GLY A 33 -8.83 3.77 -9.51
C GLY A 33 -8.63 2.89 -10.73
N LYS A 34 -9.30 3.24 -11.83
CA LYS A 34 -9.26 2.44 -13.07
C LYS A 34 -7.87 2.31 -13.66
N ASP A 35 -7.16 3.43 -13.79
CA ASP A 35 -5.85 3.46 -14.46
C ASP A 35 -4.68 3.54 -13.46
N LYS A 36 -4.95 4.03 -12.25
CA LYS A 36 -3.96 4.23 -11.19
C LYS A 36 -4.57 4.06 -9.82
N TRP A 37 -3.77 3.54 -8.90
CA TRP A 37 -4.09 3.47 -7.48
C TRP A 37 -3.23 4.49 -6.73
N GLN A 38 -3.82 5.19 -5.78
CA GLN A 38 -3.05 5.92 -4.79
C GLN A 38 -2.73 4.98 -3.63
N ILE A 39 -1.46 4.86 -3.27
CA ILE A 39 -0.97 4.05 -2.17
C ILE A 39 -0.36 4.98 -1.13
N ILE A 40 -0.77 4.79 0.12
CA ILE A 40 -0.52 5.72 1.21
C ILE A 40 0.14 4.97 2.36
N PHE A 41 1.27 5.50 2.83
CA PHE A 41 1.97 5.07 4.03
C PHE A 41 1.68 6.09 5.13
N ASN A 42 0.98 5.66 6.16
CA ASN A 42 0.51 6.52 7.25
C ASN A 42 1.18 6.09 8.57
N SER A 43 1.68 7.04 9.36
CA SER A 43 2.43 6.73 10.59
C SER A 43 1.54 6.29 11.75
N GLU A 44 0.24 6.58 11.69
CA GLU A 44 -0.73 6.06 12.65
C GLU A 44 -1.15 4.66 12.24
N ILE A 45 -1.28 3.75 13.20
CA ILE A 45 -1.70 2.36 12.95
C ILE A 45 -2.92 2.09 13.83
N PRO A 46 -4.15 2.33 13.32
CA PRO A 46 -5.36 2.09 14.08
C PRO A 46 -5.61 0.59 14.28
N ASP A 47 -6.31 0.24 15.35
CA ASP A 47 -6.68 -1.15 15.69
C ASP A 47 -7.74 -1.74 14.74
N TRP A 48 -8.40 -0.92 13.92
CA TRP A 48 -9.37 -1.38 12.93
C TRP A 48 -9.24 -0.54 11.67
N GLY A 49 -9.57 -1.10 10.50
CA GLY A 49 -9.44 -0.45 9.21
C GLY A 49 -10.61 0.46 8.82
N ALA A 50 -11.76 0.30 9.47
CA ALA A 50 -12.99 1.05 9.16
C ALA A 50 -13.79 1.42 10.43
N THR A 51 -14.50 2.54 10.42
CA THR A 51 -15.24 2.98 11.61
C THR A 51 -16.54 2.17 11.75
N LEU A 52 -16.81 1.64 12.95
CA LEU A 52 -18.07 0.94 13.21
C LEU A 52 -19.28 1.89 13.17
N SER A 53 -19.09 3.15 13.56
CA SER A 53 -20.13 4.19 13.52
C SER A 53 -20.60 4.50 12.11
N SER A 54 -19.74 4.34 11.09
CA SER A 54 -20.12 4.45 9.67
C SER A 54 -20.60 3.13 9.07
N MET A 55 -20.83 2.10 9.88
CA MET A 55 -21.09 0.73 9.42
C MET A 55 -19.99 0.21 8.46
N GLY A 56 -18.74 0.63 8.67
CA GLY A 56 -17.60 0.21 7.87
C GLY A 56 -17.42 0.95 6.54
N GLN A 57 -18.15 2.04 6.29
CA GLN A 57 -18.05 2.82 5.05
C GLN A 57 -16.86 3.78 5.04
N GLU A 58 -16.42 4.23 6.22
CA GLU A 58 -15.31 5.16 6.37
C GLU A 58 -14.08 4.45 6.91
N ALA A 59 -12.92 4.73 6.32
CA ALA A 59 -11.63 4.30 6.85
C ALA A 59 -11.32 5.03 8.16
N THR A 60 -10.69 4.33 9.12
CA THR A 60 -10.17 4.93 10.36
C THR A 60 -8.89 5.74 10.17
N ARG A 61 -8.32 5.73 8.95
CA ARG A 61 -7.11 6.47 8.59
C ARG A 61 -7.28 7.96 8.88
N ASN A 62 -6.33 8.54 9.61
CA ASN A 62 -6.19 9.97 9.79
C ASN A 62 -5.29 10.58 8.69
N PRO A 63 -5.80 11.38 7.74
CA PRO A 63 -5.00 11.91 6.64
C PRO A 63 -3.84 12.83 7.08
N GLU A 64 -3.93 13.47 8.24
CA GLU A 64 -2.89 14.37 8.77
C GLU A 64 -1.59 13.63 9.15
N THR A 65 -1.66 12.31 9.30
CA THR A 65 -0.52 11.44 9.62
C THR A 65 0.00 10.65 8.41
N ASP A 66 -0.42 11.03 7.20
CA ASP A 66 0.13 10.50 5.96
C ASP A 66 1.59 10.94 5.78
N VAL A 67 2.50 9.98 5.75
CA VAL A 67 3.94 10.25 5.57
C VAL A 67 4.31 10.24 4.09
N LEU A 68 3.71 9.34 3.31
CA LEU A 68 3.97 9.24 1.89
C LEU A 68 2.73 8.83 1.11
N GLN A 69 2.48 9.54 0.01
CA GLN A 69 1.46 9.18 -0.98
C GLN A 69 2.12 9.05 -2.37
N VAL A 70 1.90 7.90 -3.00
CA VAL A 70 2.45 7.56 -4.32
C VAL A 70 1.37 6.95 -5.20
N GLU A 71 1.39 7.30 -6.48
CA GLU A 71 0.50 6.67 -7.46
C GLU A 71 1.19 5.44 -8.07
N ALA A 72 0.48 4.33 -8.23
CA ALA A 72 0.92 3.17 -8.98
C ALA A 72 -0.01 2.93 -10.17
N SER A 73 0.54 2.78 -11.36
CA SER A 73 -0.27 2.47 -12.56
C SER A 73 -0.80 1.05 -12.47
N VAL A 74 -2.03 0.85 -12.93
CA VAL A 74 -2.63 -0.48 -13.08
C VAL A 74 -1.94 -1.24 -14.22
N ILE A 75 -1.68 -2.51 -13.95
CA ILE A 75 -1.15 -3.50 -14.88
C ILE A 75 -2.25 -4.56 -15.06
N ASP A 76 -2.77 -4.68 -16.28
CA ASP A 76 -3.74 -5.71 -16.63
C ASP A 76 -3.06 -7.08 -16.73
N MET A 77 -3.56 -8.05 -15.99
CA MET A 77 -3.05 -9.42 -15.96
C MET A 77 -3.83 -10.31 -16.93
N SER A 78 -3.11 -11.24 -17.57
CA SER A 78 -3.72 -12.25 -18.45
C SER A 78 -4.52 -13.32 -17.69
N ALA A 79 -4.15 -13.59 -16.44
CA ALA A 79 -4.79 -14.55 -15.56
C ALA A 79 -5.35 -13.85 -14.31
N SER A 80 -6.43 -14.42 -13.77
CA SER A 80 -7.08 -13.93 -12.54
C SER A 80 -6.30 -14.36 -11.29
N GLN A 81 -6.17 -13.44 -10.34
CA GLN A 81 -5.72 -13.65 -8.98
C GLN A 81 -6.94 -13.69 -8.04
N GLU A 82 -7.37 -14.89 -7.66
CA GLU A 82 -8.63 -15.07 -6.90
C GLU A 82 -8.60 -14.42 -5.50
N SER A 83 -7.44 -14.45 -4.85
CA SER A 83 -7.24 -13.86 -3.52
C SER A 83 -6.44 -12.58 -3.59
N PHE A 84 -6.95 -11.52 -2.96
CA PHE A 84 -6.22 -10.26 -2.83
C PHE A 84 -4.86 -10.51 -2.15
N THR A 85 -3.79 -10.25 -2.88
CA THR A 85 -2.42 -10.61 -2.50
C THR A 85 -1.55 -9.38 -2.44
N ILE A 86 -0.85 -9.21 -1.31
CA ILE A 86 0.22 -8.21 -1.15
C ILE A 86 1.52 -8.98 -0.97
N THR A 87 2.51 -8.73 -1.81
CA THR A 87 3.81 -9.42 -1.77
C THR A 87 4.96 -8.51 -2.19
N PHE A 88 6.17 -8.92 -1.88
CA PHE A 88 7.36 -8.38 -2.54
C PHE A 88 7.68 -9.24 -3.77
N ASP A 89 7.95 -8.57 -4.90
CA ASP A 89 8.44 -9.18 -6.14
C ASP A 89 9.86 -8.63 -6.37
N ASP A 90 10.86 -9.50 -6.37
CA ASP A 90 12.28 -9.16 -6.47
C ASP A 90 12.93 -9.59 -7.80
N SER A 91 12.12 -10.04 -8.77
CA SER A 91 12.58 -10.64 -10.04
C SER A 91 13.45 -9.69 -10.89
N TYR A 92 13.14 -8.39 -10.87
CA TYR A 92 13.83 -7.35 -11.66
C TYR A 92 14.20 -6.12 -10.82
N GLY A 93 14.32 -6.31 -9.51
CA GLY A 93 14.36 -5.24 -8.52
C GLY A 93 13.24 -5.42 -7.49
N LEU A 94 13.33 -4.76 -6.35
CA LEU A 94 12.37 -4.92 -5.26
C LEU A 94 11.11 -4.08 -5.51
N PHE A 95 9.97 -4.74 -5.69
CA PHE A 95 8.66 -4.10 -5.81
C PHE A 95 7.73 -4.55 -4.70
N LEU A 96 7.01 -3.61 -4.09
CA LEU A 96 5.78 -3.92 -3.36
C LEU A 96 4.66 -4.08 -4.39
N SER A 97 4.04 -5.27 -4.43
CA SER A 97 3.02 -5.65 -5.40
C SER A 97 1.71 -5.93 -4.71
N LEU A 98 0.61 -5.39 -5.25
CA LEU A 98 -0.76 -5.69 -4.83
C LEU A 98 -1.53 -6.20 -6.05
N ALA A 99 -2.23 -7.33 -5.92
CA ALA A 99 -2.95 -7.95 -7.03
C ALA A 99 -4.26 -8.61 -6.60
N TRP A 100 -5.30 -8.48 -7.43
CA TRP A 100 -6.59 -9.17 -7.31
C TRP A 100 -7.34 -9.16 -8.65
N ASP A 101 -8.04 -10.26 -8.93
CA ASP A 101 -8.61 -10.55 -10.25
C ASP A 101 -7.55 -10.30 -11.33
N LYS A 102 -7.81 -9.48 -12.34
CA LYS A 102 -6.86 -9.13 -13.39
C LYS A 102 -6.12 -7.82 -13.16
N THR A 103 -6.23 -7.25 -11.97
CA THR A 103 -5.60 -5.96 -11.63
C THR A 103 -4.36 -6.19 -10.78
N LYS A 104 -3.22 -5.66 -11.22
CA LYS A 104 -1.99 -5.56 -10.43
C LYS A 104 -1.50 -4.11 -10.37
N VAL A 105 -0.94 -3.71 -9.24
CA VAL A 105 -0.16 -2.47 -9.12
C VAL A 105 1.19 -2.78 -8.45
N GLN A 106 2.24 -2.07 -8.87
CA GLN A 106 3.59 -2.25 -8.31
C GLN A 106 4.22 -0.90 -7.96
N LEU A 107 4.92 -0.87 -6.83
CA LEU A 107 5.75 0.25 -6.40
C LEU A 107 7.21 -0.20 -6.28
N PRO A 108 8.15 0.41 -7.02
CA PRO A 108 9.56 0.10 -6.84
C PRO A 108 10.06 0.65 -5.50
N ILE A 109 10.87 -0.14 -4.81
CA ILE A 109 11.49 0.18 -3.53
C ILE A 109 13.01 0.10 -3.67
N PHE A 110 13.70 1.13 -3.21
CA PHE A 110 15.16 1.20 -3.17
C PHE A 110 15.64 1.53 -1.78
N ARG A 111 16.84 1.10 -1.41
CA ARG A 111 17.51 1.65 -0.22
C ARG A 111 17.85 3.13 -0.50
N LYS A 112 17.58 4.01 0.46
CA LYS A 112 18.07 5.39 0.38
C LYS A 112 19.57 5.37 0.66
N THR A 113 20.36 5.74 -0.34
CA THR A 113 21.82 5.90 -0.25
C THR A 113 22.19 7.24 0.33
#